data_AF-A0A831K9Z3-F1
#
_entry.id   AF-A0A831K9Z3-F1
#
_cell.length_a   1.000
_cell.length_b   1.000
_cell.length_c   1.000
_cell.angle_alpha   90.00
_cell.angle_beta   90.00
_cell.angle_gamma   90.00
#
_symmetry.space_group_name_H-M   'P 1'
#
loop_
_entity.id
_entity.type
_entity.pdbx_description
1 polymer ?
#
loop_
_entity_poly.entity_id
_entity_poly.type
_entity_poly.pdbx_seq_one_letter_code
_entity_poly.pdbx_strand_id
1 'polypeptide(L)'
;MRREIPLIITTIAGLVFAVSYFIPHWPFVEAESIFGDWIAIVQAFAIWLGALNLLKVSFEKIYRKKEDALYAGIIIACLVITLAIGFYDGFAGGPQSSFRDSGTSFDWLYRFIYTPLTSTMFAMLAFFVASASYRAFRARNFEATLLLIAGFFVMGGRVPLF
;
A
#
# COMPACT_ATOMS: atom_id res chain seq x y z
N MET A 1 17.77 -9.96 -22.86
CA MET A 1 17.48 -9.01 -23.96
C MET A 1 16.03 -8.50 -24.04
N ARG A 2 14.95 -9.30 -24.18
CA ARG A 2 13.56 -8.75 -24.26
C ARG A 2 13.01 -8.12 -22.95
N ARG A 3 13.63 -8.39 -21.80
CA ARG A 3 13.26 -7.82 -20.49
C ARG A 3 14.18 -6.68 -20.03
N GLU A 4 15.38 -6.56 -20.60
CA GLU A 4 16.36 -5.53 -20.23
C GLU A 4 15.90 -4.15 -20.67
N ILE A 5 15.31 -4.02 -21.86
CA ILE A 5 14.82 -2.73 -22.39
C ILE A 5 13.70 -2.17 -21.50
N PRO A 6 12.62 -2.92 -21.19
CA PRO A 6 11.62 -2.46 -20.23
C PRO A 6 12.21 -2.11 -18.86
N LEU A 7 13.16 -2.92 -18.37
CA LEU A 7 13.76 -2.72 -17.06
C LEU A 7 14.56 -1.41 -17.00
N ILE A 8 15.39 -1.13 -18.02
CA ILE A 8 16.14 0.12 -18.14
C ILE A 8 15.19 1.32 -18.20
N ILE A 9 14.12 1.23 -18.99
CA ILE A 9 13.12 2.31 -19.09
C ILE A 9 12.47 2.56 -17.73
N THR A 10 12.04 1.52 -17.02
CA THR A 10 11.44 1.67 -15.69
C THR A 10 12.41 2.21 -14.66
N THR A 11 13.69 1.82 -14.72
CA THR A 11 14.73 2.34 -13.83
C THR A 11 14.99 3.82 -14.07
N ILE A 12 15.11 4.24 -15.34
CA ILE A 12 15.31 5.66 -15.68
C ILE A 12 14.09 6.47 -15.28
N ALA A 13 12.88 6.01 -15.61
CA ALA A 13 11.63 6.69 -15.25
C ALA A 13 11.47 6.83 -13.73
N GLY A 14 11.75 5.77 -12.97
CA GLY A 14 11.71 5.81 -11.52
C GLY A 14 12.75 6.75 -10.90
N LEU A 15 13.96 6.83 -11.50
CA LEU A 15 15.00 7.76 -11.06
C LEU A 15 14.63 9.21 -11.36
N VAL A 16 14.06 9.49 -12.53
CA VAL A 16 13.55 10.83 -12.88
C VAL A 16 12.44 11.24 -11.90
N PHE A 17 11.52 10.33 -11.58
CA PHE A 17 10.46 10.59 -10.60
C PHE A 17 11.01 10.85 -9.18
N ALA A 18 12.01 10.07 -8.75
CA ALA A 18 12.66 10.30 -7.47
C ALA A 18 13.35 11.66 -7.42
N VAL A 19 14.04 12.06 -8.50
CA VAL A 19 14.73 13.36 -8.60
C VAL A 19 13.74 14.51 -8.68
N SER A 20 12.63 14.37 -9.41
CA SER A 20 11.63 15.44 -9.54
C SER A 20 10.98 15.80 -8.21
N TYR A 21 10.81 14.82 -7.31
CA TYR A 21 10.28 15.07 -5.97
C TYR A 21 11.17 15.99 -5.13
N PHE A 22 12.51 15.91 -5.27
CA PHE A 22 13.45 16.72 -4.49
C PHE A 22 13.82 18.05 -5.15
N ILE A 23 13.54 18.22 -6.45
CA ILE A 23 14.07 19.30 -7.25
C ILE A 23 12.93 20.05 -7.96
N PRO A 24 12.40 21.13 -7.35
CA PRO A 24 11.28 21.90 -7.91
C PRO A 24 11.78 22.99 -8.88
N HIS A 25 12.53 22.62 -9.92
CA HIS A 25 12.87 23.54 -11.02
C HIS A 25 12.56 22.93 -12.38
N TRP A 26 12.27 23.79 -13.37
CA TRP A 26 12.05 23.37 -14.76
C TRP A 26 13.28 22.63 -15.29
N PRO A 27 13.18 21.42 -15.87
CA PRO A 27 12.02 20.72 -16.43
C PRO A 27 11.31 19.69 -15.52
N PHE A 28 11.76 19.52 -14.27
CA PHE A 28 11.29 18.43 -13.39
C PHE A 28 9.89 18.66 -12.80
N VAL A 29 9.43 19.92 -12.75
CA VAL A 29 8.08 20.29 -12.29
C VAL A 29 6.99 19.78 -13.24
N GLU A 30 7.26 19.78 -14.55
CA GLU A 30 6.30 19.32 -15.57
C GLU A 30 6.24 17.78 -15.65
N ALA A 31 7.33 17.11 -15.29
CA ALA A 31 7.33 15.66 -15.14
C ALA A 31 6.38 15.23 -14.01
N GLU A 32 6.39 15.93 -12.87
CA GLU A 32 5.51 15.62 -11.72
C GLU A 32 4.03 15.70 -12.11
N SER A 33 3.60 16.73 -12.84
CA SER A 33 2.20 16.88 -13.25
C SER A 33 1.78 15.78 -14.23
N ILE A 34 2.60 15.50 -15.25
CA ILE A 34 2.35 14.42 -16.21
C ILE A 34 2.24 13.08 -15.48
N PHE A 35 3.20 12.75 -14.61
CA PHE A 35 3.15 11.50 -13.85
C PHE A 35 1.94 11.46 -12.91
N GLY A 36 1.60 12.57 -12.27
CA GLY A 36 0.41 12.70 -11.43
C GLY A 36 -0.88 12.35 -12.17
N ASP A 37 -1.07 12.89 -13.37
CA ASP A 37 -2.24 12.61 -14.21
C ASP A 37 -2.30 11.13 -14.63
N TRP A 38 -1.18 10.56 -15.07
CA TRP A 38 -1.09 9.14 -15.40
C TRP A 38 -1.41 8.25 -14.19
N ILE A 39 -0.86 8.58 -13.01
CA ILE A 39 -1.13 7.86 -11.77
C ILE A 39 -2.61 7.97 -11.40
N ALA A 40 -3.23 9.14 -11.52
CA ALA A 40 -4.65 9.34 -11.24
C ALA A 40 -5.54 8.48 -12.16
N ILE A 41 -5.23 8.44 -13.46
CA ILE A 41 -5.93 7.57 -14.42
C ILE A 41 -5.79 6.09 -14.01
N VAL A 42 -4.57 5.64 -13.70
CA VAL A 42 -4.32 4.25 -13.26
C VAL A 42 -5.07 3.94 -11.96
N GLN A 43 -5.08 4.86 -10.99
CA GLN A 43 -5.81 4.69 -9.73
C GLN A 43 -7.32 4.55 -9.96
N ALA A 44 -7.90 5.35 -10.86
CA ALA A 44 -9.31 5.26 -11.20
C ALA A 44 -9.70 3.85 -11.70
N PHE A 45 -8.89 3.24 -12.57
CA PHE A 45 -9.10 1.86 -13.02
C PHE A 45 -8.78 0.82 -11.93
N ALA A 46 -7.76 1.06 -11.12
CA ALA A 46 -7.31 0.14 -10.08
C ALA A 46 -8.40 -0.09 -9.01
N ILE A 47 -9.15 0.95 -8.63
CA ILE A 47 -10.25 0.83 -7.66
C ILE A 47 -11.31 -0.16 -8.17
N TRP A 48 -11.72 -0.04 -9.43
CA TRP A 48 -12.69 -0.95 -10.04
C TRP A 48 -12.17 -2.37 -10.17
N LEU A 49 -10.94 -2.54 -10.68
CA LEU A 49 -10.32 -3.84 -10.81
C LEU A 49 -10.13 -4.53 -9.45
N GLY A 50 -9.75 -3.78 -8.42
CA GLY A 50 -9.60 -4.27 -7.05
C GLY A 50 -10.92 -4.77 -6.48
N ALA A 51 -11.98 -3.96 -6.56
CA ALA A 51 -13.31 -4.33 -6.08
C ALA A 51 -13.88 -5.56 -6.81
N LEU A 52 -13.81 -5.56 -8.15
CA LEU A 52 -14.30 -6.68 -8.96
C LEU A 52 -13.52 -7.97 -8.73
N ASN A 53 -12.20 -7.89 -8.58
CA ASN A 53 -11.37 -9.06 -8.28
C ASN A 53 -11.71 -9.65 -6.91
N LEU A 54 -11.82 -8.80 -5.88
CA LEU A 54 -12.21 -9.22 -4.53
C LEU A 54 -13.59 -9.90 -4.53
N LEU A 55 -14.58 -9.32 -5.20
CA LEU A 55 -15.90 -9.94 -5.36
C LEU A 55 -15.80 -11.27 -6.11
N LYS A 56 -15.11 -11.31 -7.26
CA LYS A 56 -14.97 -12.53 -8.07
C LYS A 56 -14.37 -13.67 -7.27
N VAL A 57 -13.23 -13.44 -6.60
CA VAL A 57 -12.55 -14.46 -5.79
C VAL A 57 -13.41 -14.92 -4.63
N SER A 58 -14.12 -14.00 -3.98
CA SER A 58 -14.96 -14.31 -2.82
C SER A 58 -16.22 -15.09 -3.24
N PHE A 59 -16.90 -14.68 -4.32
CA PHE A 59 -18.03 -15.40 -4.88
C PHE A 59 -17.64 -16.80 -5.39
N GLU A 60 -16.48 -16.94 -6.03
CA GLU A 60 -15.99 -18.24 -6.49
C GLU A 60 -15.74 -19.21 -5.33
N LYS A 61 -15.20 -18.71 -4.20
CA LYS A 61 -15.03 -19.52 -2.98
C LYS A 61 -16.36 -19.98 -2.38
N ILE A 62 -17.36 -19.11 -2.36
CA ILE A 62 -18.71 -19.42 -1.85
C ILE A 62 -19.40 -20.43 -2.76
N TYR A 63 -19.38 -20.19 -4.08
CA TYR A 63 -20.03 -21.06 -5.06
C TYR A 63 -19.43 -22.47 -5.07
N ARG A 64 -18.10 -22.58 -4.94
CA ARG A 64 -17.38 -23.86 -4.89
C ARG A 64 -17.43 -24.56 -3.52
N LYS A 65 -18.13 -23.99 -2.51
CA LYS A 65 -18.25 -24.51 -1.14
C LYS A 65 -16.91 -25.00 -0.55
N LYS A 66 -15.84 -24.24 -0.74
CA LYS A 66 -14.54 -24.56 -0.15
C LYS A 66 -14.58 -24.34 1.37
N GLU A 67 -13.65 -24.94 2.12
CA GLU A 67 -13.55 -24.81 3.57
C GLU A 67 -13.52 -23.34 4.04
N ASP A 68 -13.03 -22.42 3.20
CA ASP A 68 -12.97 -20.98 3.48
C ASP A 68 -14.20 -20.17 3.02
N ALA A 69 -15.32 -20.81 2.66
CA ALA A 69 -16.51 -20.11 2.16
C ALA A 69 -17.08 -19.11 3.17
N LEU A 70 -16.99 -19.41 4.47
CA LEU A 70 -17.42 -18.49 5.54
C LEU A 70 -16.60 -17.20 5.53
N TYR A 71 -15.26 -17.32 5.42
CA TYR A 71 -14.36 -16.16 5.35
C TYR A 71 -14.62 -15.31 4.11
N ALA A 72 -14.89 -15.95 2.97
CA ALA A 72 -15.28 -15.24 1.75
C ALA A 72 -16.58 -14.45 1.93
N GLY A 73 -17.56 -15.00 2.66
CA GLY A 73 -18.80 -14.29 3.01
C GLY A 73 -18.54 -13.07 3.90
N ILE A 74 -17.69 -13.22 4.92
CA ILE A 74 -17.28 -12.11 5.81
C ILE A 74 -16.60 -10.99 5.01
N ILE A 75 -15.71 -11.33 4.06
CA ILE A 75 -15.03 -10.33 3.21
C ILE A 75 -16.03 -9.52 2.39
N ILE A 76 -17.02 -10.16 1.77
CA ILE A 76 -18.06 -9.46 1.02
C ILE A 76 -18.88 -8.56 1.96
N ALA A 77 -19.24 -9.05 3.14
CA ALA A 77 -19.97 -8.25 4.13
C ALA A 77 -19.16 -7.02 4.56
N CYS A 78 -17.86 -7.18 4.85
CA CYS A 78 -16.97 -6.07 5.18
C CYS A 78 -16.86 -5.04 4.05
N LEU A 79 -16.79 -5.48 2.79
CA LEU A 79 -16.79 -4.59 1.63
C LEU A 79 -18.08 -3.76 1.60
N VAL A 80 -19.24 -4.41 1.71
CA VAL A 80 -20.55 -3.74 1.66
C VAL A 80 -20.73 -2.78 2.83
N ILE A 81 -20.35 -3.17 4.05
CA ILE A 81 -20.42 -2.30 5.23
C ILE A 81 -19.52 -1.08 5.06
N THR A 82 -18.28 -1.26 4.59
CA THR A 82 -17.33 -0.15 4.39
C THR A 82 -17.83 0.81 3.32
N LEU A 83 -18.40 0.30 2.23
CA LEU A 83 -19.02 1.13 1.19
C LEU A 83 -20.24 1.88 1.73
N ALA A 84 -21.14 1.20 2.45
CA ALA A 84 -22.34 1.81 3.02
C ALA A 84 -22.00 2.95 3.99
N ILE A 85 -20.99 2.76 4.86
CA ILE A 85 -20.49 3.79 5.77
C ILE A 85 -19.89 4.96 4.99
N GLY A 86 -19.05 4.67 3.98
CA GLY A 86 -18.43 5.71 3.14
C GLY A 86 -19.46 6.54 2.36
N PHE A 87 -20.49 5.89 1.81
CA PHE A 87 -21.60 6.60 1.16
C PHE A 87 -22.43 7.39 2.18
N TYR A 88 -22.74 6.81 3.34
CA TYR A 88 -23.50 7.50 4.38
C TYR A 88 -22.82 8.80 4.81
N ASP A 89 -21.52 8.76 5.16
CA ASP A 89 -20.79 9.96 5.55
C ASP A 89 -20.58 10.93 4.38
N GLY A 90 -20.45 10.41 3.14
CA GLY A 90 -20.32 11.23 1.94
C GLY A 90 -21.60 11.97 1.53
N PHE A 91 -22.79 11.41 1.83
CA PHE A 91 -24.08 12.04 1.58
C PHE A 91 -24.62 12.84 2.79
N ALA A 92 -24.27 12.45 4.01
CA ALA A 92 -24.65 13.16 5.23
C ALA A 92 -23.75 14.36 5.53
N GLY A 93 -22.51 14.34 5.05
CA GLY A 93 -21.61 15.47 5.08
C GLY A 93 -22.07 16.58 4.14
N GLY A 94 -22.12 17.83 4.61
CA GLY A 94 -22.34 18.98 3.74
C GLY A 94 -21.24 19.12 2.67
N PRO A 95 -21.36 20.08 1.72
CA PRO A 95 -20.43 20.24 0.59
C PRO A 95 -18.94 20.43 0.95
N GLN A 96 -18.64 20.64 2.24
CA GLN A 96 -17.32 20.98 2.76
C GLN A 96 -16.75 19.91 3.71
N SER A 97 -17.52 18.90 4.11
CA SER A 97 -17.05 17.81 4.95
C SER A 97 -16.70 16.60 4.09
N SER A 98 -15.42 16.23 4.09
CA SER A 98 -14.97 15.01 3.43
C SER A 98 -15.27 13.82 4.33
N PHE A 99 -15.62 12.66 3.76
CA PHE A 99 -15.79 11.40 4.51
C PHE A 99 -14.54 11.00 5.33
N ARG A 100 -13.38 11.62 5.06
CA ARG A 100 -12.10 11.41 5.75
C ARG A 100 -11.86 12.34 6.94
N ASP A 101 -12.78 13.27 7.21
CA ASP A 101 -12.61 14.24 8.29
C ASP A 101 -12.71 13.56 9.66
N SER A 102 -12.01 14.13 10.64
CA SER A 102 -11.96 13.58 11.99
C SER A 102 -13.35 13.58 12.64
N GLY A 103 -13.80 12.41 13.09
CA GLY A 103 -15.09 12.24 13.75
C GLY A 103 -16.21 11.66 12.87
N THR A 104 -15.95 11.39 11.59
CA THR A 104 -16.88 10.62 10.74
C THR A 104 -16.88 9.13 11.11
N SER A 105 -17.94 8.42 10.72
CA SER A 105 -18.06 6.98 10.93
C SER A 105 -16.96 6.21 10.17
N PHE A 106 -16.57 6.71 9.00
CA PHE A 106 -15.49 6.20 8.16
C PHE A 106 -14.12 6.43 8.80
N ASP A 107 -13.85 7.59 9.40
CA ASP A 107 -12.62 7.83 10.17
C ASP A 107 -12.49 6.84 11.33
N TRP A 108 -13.58 6.58 12.05
CA TRP A 108 -13.59 5.57 13.12
C TRP A 108 -13.22 4.18 12.60
N LEU A 109 -13.87 3.73 11.51
CA LEU A 109 -13.54 2.45 10.87
C LEU A 109 -12.06 2.39 10.45
N TYR A 110 -11.56 3.48 9.85
CA TYR A 110 -10.19 3.56 9.39
C TYR A 110 -9.19 3.46 10.54
N ARG A 111 -9.41 4.19 11.64
CA ARG A 111 -8.48 4.28 12.78
C ARG A 111 -8.52 3.06 13.67
N PHE A 112 -9.69 2.48 13.90
CA PHE A 112 -9.84 1.38 14.86
C PHE A 112 -9.86 -0.01 14.22
N ILE A 113 -10.12 -0.12 12.92
CA ILE A 113 -10.15 -1.42 12.23
C ILE A 113 -9.05 -1.51 11.18
N TYR A 114 -9.04 -0.62 10.19
CA TYR A 114 -8.08 -0.73 9.08
C TYR A 114 -6.62 -0.51 9.52
N THR A 115 -6.37 0.52 10.32
CA THR A 115 -5.00 0.88 10.74
C THR A 115 -4.33 -0.21 11.59
N PRO A 116 -4.99 -0.79 12.62
CA PRO A 116 -4.39 -1.87 13.39
C PRO A 116 -4.20 -3.15 12.56
N LEU A 117 -5.17 -3.51 11.71
CA LEU A 117 -5.08 -4.72 10.87
C LEU A 117 -3.93 -4.65 9.85
N THR A 118 -3.73 -3.49 9.23
CA THR A 118 -2.59 -3.28 8.33
C THR A 118 -1.26 -3.24 9.09
N SER A 119 -1.24 -2.62 10.27
CA SER A 119 -0.06 -2.60 11.14
C SER A 119 0.36 -4.00 11.59
N THR A 120 -0.58 -4.90 11.92
CA THR A 120 -0.24 -6.28 12.26
C THR A 120 0.32 -7.04 11.06
N MET A 121 -0.22 -6.82 9.86
CA MET A 121 0.32 -7.41 8.63
C MET A 121 1.77 -6.97 8.38
N PHE A 122 2.06 -5.67 8.50
CA PHE A 122 3.43 -5.15 8.36
C PHE A 122 4.35 -5.62 9.48
N ALA A 123 3.88 -5.67 10.73
CA ALA A 123 4.65 -6.17 11.87
C ALA A 123 5.02 -7.65 11.70
N MET A 124 4.07 -8.48 11.26
CA MET A 124 4.33 -9.88 10.94
C MET A 124 5.35 -10.02 9.81
N LEU A 125 5.20 -9.25 8.74
CA LEU A 125 6.16 -9.25 7.63
C LEU A 125 7.57 -8.85 8.11
N ALA A 126 7.68 -7.76 8.86
CA ALA A 126 8.95 -7.31 9.43
C ALA A 126 9.59 -8.38 10.31
N PHE A 127 8.81 -9.02 11.18
CA PHE A 127 9.28 -10.12 12.02
C PHE A 127 9.77 -11.31 11.20
N PHE A 128 9.04 -11.74 10.17
CA PHE A 128 9.45 -12.85 9.31
C PHE A 128 10.70 -12.52 8.49
N VAL A 129 10.79 -11.31 7.94
CA VAL A 129 11.98 -10.85 7.20
C VAL A 129 13.19 -10.79 8.12
N ALA A 130 13.04 -10.24 9.34
CA ALA A 130 14.11 -10.20 10.33
C ALA A 130 14.57 -11.61 10.73
N SER A 131 13.63 -12.52 11.01
CA SER A 131 13.94 -13.92 11.37
C SER A 131 14.63 -14.69 10.23
N ALA A 132 14.13 -14.56 9.00
CA ALA A 132 14.73 -15.16 7.83
C ALA A 132 16.14 -14.60 7.54
N SER A 133 16.29 -13.28 7.64
CA SER A 133 17.56 -12.58 7.46
C SER A 133 18.57 -12.98 8.53
N TYR A 134 18.18 -13.04 9.81
CA TYR A 134 19.03 -13.49 10.90
C TYR A 134 19.57 -14.90 10.64
N ARG A 135 18.72 -15.83 10.20
CA ARG A 135 19.13 -17.19 9.83
C ARG A 135 20.05 -17.21 8.60
N ALA A 136 19.83 -16.35 7.61
CA ALA A 136 20.64 -16.25 6.40
C ALA A 136 22.01 -15.58 6.64
N PHE A 137 22.09 -14.57 7.51
CA PHE A 137 23.32 -13.82 7.83
C PHE A 137 24.21 -14.54 8.84
N ARG A 138 23.65 -15.39 9.72
CA ARG A 138 24.44 -16.25 10.63
C ARG A 138 25.39 -17.21 9.88
N ALA A 139 25.26 -17.37 8.56
CA ALA A 139 25.98 -18.36 7.79
C ALA A 139 27.24 -17.90 7.05
N ARG A 140 27.80 -16.67 7.20
CA ARG A 140 28.98 -16.37 6.36
C ARG A 140 30.14 -15.51 6.91
N ASN A 141 29.97 -14.37 7.60
CA ASN A 141 31.14 -13.50 7.90
C ASN A 141 30.85 -12.24 8.77
N PHE A 142 31.87 -11.77 9.50
CA PHE A 142 31.85 -10.56 10.37
C PHE A 142 31.53 -9.25 9.60
N GLU A 143 31.97 -9.16 8.35
CA GLU A 143 31.71 -8.02 7.45
C GLU A 143 30.21 -7.82 7.20
N ALA A 144 29.44 -8.91 7.04
CA ALA A 144 28.00 -8.85 6.82
C ALA A 144 27.25 -8.30 8.06
N THR A 145 27.72 -8.63 9.26
CA THR A 145 27.18 -8.08 10.52
C THR A 145 27.46 -6.59 10.65
N LEU A 146 28.66 -6.15 10.24
CA LEU A 146 29.02 -4.73 10.23
C LEU A 146 28.14 -3.93 9.24
N LEU A 147 27.91 -4.47 8.04
CA LEU A 147 27.00 -3.91 7.05
C LEU A 147 25.54 -3.85 7.56
N LEU A 148 25.08 -4.89 8.26
CA LEU A 148 23.74 -4.93 8.86
C LEU A 148 23.56 -3.80 9.90
N ILE A 149 24.53 -3.65 10.82
CA ILE A 149 24.51 -2.62 11.85
C ILE A 149 24.55 -1.22 11.22
N ALA A 150 25.41 -1.02 10.21
CA ALA A 150 25.47 0.25 9.49
C ALA A 150 24.13 0.58 8.80
N GLY A 151 23.51 -0.40 8.13
CA GLY A 151 22.19 -0.24 7.52
C GLY A 151 21.10 0.11 8.53
N PHE A 152 21.11 -0.52 9.71
CA PHE A 152 20.18 -0.21 10.79
C PHE A 152 20.26 1.25 11.24
N PHE A 153 21.47 1.77 11.48
CA PHE A 153 21.66 3.17 11.85
C PHE A 153 21.28 4.16 10.74
N VAL A 154 21.60 3.85 9.47
CA VAL A 154 21.23 4.69 8.33
C VAL A 154 19.72 4.75 8.13
N MET A 155 19.02 3.62 8.27
CA MET A 155 17.57 3.57 8.20
C MET A 155 16.92 4.29 9.39
N GLY A 156 17.42 4.06 10.60
CA GLY A 156 16.93 4.74 11.81
C GLY A 156 17.08 6.25 11.76
N GLY A 157 18.16 6.78 11.18
CA GLY A 157 18.37 8.22 11.01
C GLY A 157 17.49 8.87 9.94
N ARG A 158 16.83 8.09 9.07
CA ARG A 158 15.92 8.60 8.03
C ARG A 158 14.43 8.48 8.39
N VAL A 159 14.10 7.80 9.49
CA VAL A 159 12.73 7.78 10.01
C VAL A 159 12.54 9.05 10.84
N PRO A 160 11.62 9.96 10.46
CA PRO A 160 11.27 11.08 11.32
C PRO A 160 10.64 10.50 12.58
N LEU A 161 11.36 10.57 13.70
CA LEU A 161 10.87 10.12 15.01
C LEU A 161 9.93 11.15 15.66
N PHE A 162 9.61 12.24 14.96
CA PHE A 162 8.76 13.33 15.40
C PHE A 162 8.06 13.93 14.17
#